data_AF-A0A800IL97-F1
#
_entry.id   AF-A0A800IL97-F1
#
_cell.length_a   1.000
_cell.length_b   1.000
_cell.length_c   1.000
_cell.angle_alpha   90.00
_cell.angle_beta   90.00
_cell.angle_gamma   90.00
#
_symmetry.space_group_name_H-M   'P 1'
#
loop_
_entity.id
_entity.type
_entity.pdbx_description
1 polymer ?
#
loop_
_entity_poly.entity_id
_entity_poly.type
_entity_poly.pdbx_seq_one_letter_code
_entity_poly.pdbx_strand_id
1 'polypeptide(L)'
;MLAILEISVFNELGLSASGVGGGASFLVKTQHFGGFWVFVFWGFWIARHHLKSVFMKALGRAPDVDDSSELFSYRFAVMGLILGLFYLGFWLHAMGMSVGITILFLTITLLLYIGVARIVAETGLVFLDLPVDSNVMTVGLTGSSNLSPTDLTALALTHTISHNHRGIGISSLLHSLKVADTFASAKKGCFIVICLVLTVTFIVTNGYTIYAGSMGTGAHNFGPINATGYYNQLVTWLNNPFTMSYEEIYFLVFGGLFTFGLIFLHYQFPGWPLHPIGYTVAFTDIIQIEIVSIFMVWLIKWILLKMGGFELYRKTQPVVIGVLLGYAAGVALSFIVDITWFPGRGHNIHNW
;
A
#
# COMPACT_ATOMS: atom_id res chain seq x y z
N MET A 1 7.93 1.85 19.23
CA MET A 1 8.53 1.45 20.53
C MET A 1 8.41 -0.04 20.80
N LEU A 2 7.20 -0.63 20.82
CA LEU A 2 7.01 -2.09 20.97
C LEU A 2 7.84 -2.91 19.97
N ALA A 3 7.82 -2.48 18.71
CA ALA A 3 8.63 -3.03 17.63
C ALA A 3 10.16 -2.97 17.88
N ILE A 4 10.67 -1.84 18.33
CA ILE A 4 12.12 -1.68 18.60
C ILE A 4 12.54 -2.53 19.80
N LEU A 5 11.71 -2.58 20.85
CA LEU A 5 11.93 -3.44 22.00
C LEU A 5 11.91 -4.92 21.62
N GLU A 6 11.01 -5.30 20.71
CA GLU A 6 10.94 -6.66 20.16
C GLU A 6 12.22 -7.04 19.39
N ILE A 7 12.76 -6.16 18.54
CA ILE A 7 14.08 -6.39 17.90
C ILE A 7 15.18 -6.55 18.95
N SER A 8 15.20 -5.69 19.98
CA SER A 8 16.20 -5.78 21.05
C SER A 8 16.12 -7.12 21.78
N VAL A 9 14.92 -7.57 22.14
CA VAL A 9 14.69 -8.86 22.80
C VAL A 9 15.07 -10.03 21.88
N PHE A 10 14.72 -9.98 20.59
CA PHE A 10 15.09 -11.04 19.64
C PHE A 10 16.59 -11.13 19.41
N ASN A 11 17.28 -9.99 19.30
CA ASN A 11 18.73 -9.96 19.21
C ASN A 11 19.39 -10.55 20.49
N GLU A 12 18.85 -10.27 21.68
CA GLU A 12 19.31 -10.88 22.94
C GLU A 12 19.07 -12.39 23.00
N LEU A 13 17.99 -12.87 22.38
CA LEU A 13 17.67 -14.30 22.24
C LEU A 13 18.45 -15.00 21.12
N GLY A 14 19.36 -14.29 20.44
CA GLY A 14 20.19 -14.83 19.36
C GLY A 14 19.48 -14.96 18.01
N LEU A 15 18.28 -14.40 17.86
CA LEU A 15 17.57 -14.31 16.58
C LEU A 15 18.04 -13.05 15.83
N SER A 16 18.45 -13.22 14.57
CA SER A 16 18.89 -12.12 13.68
C SER A 16 17.72 -11.20 13.30
N ALA A 17 17.27 -10.35 14.23
CA ALA A 17 16.11 -9.48 14.05
C ALA A 17 16.44 -8.12 13.40
N SER A 18 17.73 -7.80 13.28
CA SER A 18 18.25 -6.57 12.67
C SER A 18 18.52 -6.78 11.18
N GLY A 19 17.91 -5.94 10.33
CA GLY A 19 18.14 -5.90 8.88
C GLY A 19 19.22 -4.89 8.46
N VAL A 20 19.52 -4.85 7.16
CA VAL A 20 20.48 -3.89 6.58
C VAL A 20 19.98 -2.45 6.81
N GLY A 21 20.87 -1.54 7.21
CA GLY A 21 20.56 -0.12 7.40
C GLY A 21 19.77 0.23 8.66
N GLY A 22 19.63 -0.69 9.61
CA GLY A 22 18.87 -0.47 10.85
C GLY A 22 17.38 -0.79 10.76
N GLY A 23 16.92 -1.30 9.61
CA GLY A 23 15.54 -1.77 9.41
C GLY A 23 15.29 -3.15 10.02
N ALA A 24 14.06 -3.65 9.92
CA ALA A 24 13.68 -4.98 10.39
C ALA A 24 14.26 -6.08 9.48
N SER A 25 14.70 -7.22 10.06
CA SER A 25 15.08 -8.39 9.27
C SER A 25 13.88 -8.98 8.53
N PHE A 26 14.15 -9.78 7.49
CA PHE A 26 13.09 -10.43 6.72
C PHE A 26 12.16 -11.27 7.62
N LEU A 27 12.70 -11.89 8.67
CA LEU A 27 11.96 -12.66 9.67
C LEU A 27 10.96 -11.82 10.48
N VAL A 28 11.31 -10.59 10.86
CA VAL A 28 10.37 -9.68 11.53
C VAL A 28 9.34 -9.13 10.54
N LYS A 29 9.78 -8.84 9.30
CA LYS A 29 8.88 -8.39 8.22
C LYS A 29 7.82 -9.46 7.87
N THR A 30 8.19 -10.75 7.82
CA THR A 30 7.22 -11.85 7.59
C THR A 30 6.23 -12.01 8.73
N GLN A 31 6.62 -11.84 9.98
CA GLN A 31 5.69 -11.80 11.12
C GLN A 31 4.61 -10.73 10.95
N HIS A 32 5.03 -9.52 10.59
CA HIS A 32 4.13 -8.38 10.42
C HIS A 32 3.21 -8.57 9.22
N PHE A 33 3.74 -9.19 8.18
CA PHE A 33 2.98 -9.59 7.00
C PHE A 33 1.89 -10.62 7.32
N GLY A 34 2.18 -11.62 8.16
CA GLY A 34 1.17 -12.57 8.64
C GLY A 34 0.05 -11.90 9.44
N GLY A 35 0.43 -10.93 10.29
CA GLY A 35 -0.52 -10.08 10.99
C GLY A 35 -1.39 -9.25 10.04
N PHE A 36 -0.78 -8.66 9.01
CA PHE A 36 -1.47 -7.89 7.98
C PHE A 36 -2.50 -8.75 7.22
N TRP A 37 -2.14 -9.98 6.84
CA TRP A 37 -3.07 -10.91 6.17
C TRP A 37 -4.30 -11.20 7.02
N VAL A 38 -4.11 -11.55 8.30
CA VAL A 38 -5.25 -11.80 9.20
C VAL A 38 -6.14 -10.56 9.32
N PHE A 39 -5.55 -9.37 9.40
CA PHE A 39 -6.31 -8.13 9.43
C PHE A 39 -7.16 -7.92 8.16
N VAL A 40 -6.61 -8.21 6.98
CA VAL A 40 -7.34 -8.12 5.70
C VAL A 40 -8.44 -9.17 5.61
N PHE A 41 -8.14 -10.44 5.91
CA PHE A 41 -9.13 -11.52 5.91
C PHE A 41 -10.27 -11.28 6.91
N TRP A 42 -9.96 -10.72 8.07
CA TRP A 42 -10.99 -10.29 9.02
C TRP A 42 -11.90 -9.20 8.45
N GLY A 43 -11.35 -8.28 7.63
CA GLY A 43 -12.15 -7.29 6.90
C GLY A 43 -13.13 -7.93 5.94
N PHE A 44 -12.67 -8.90 5.13
CA PHE A 44 -13.55 -9.67 4.26
C PHE A 44 -14.61 -10.44 5.04
N TRP A 45 -14.26 -10.99 6.20
CA TRP A 45 -15.20 -11.68 7.07
C TRP A 45 -16.33 -10.75 7.54
N ILE A 46 -16.01 -9.53 8.00
CA ILE A 46 -17.02 -8.53 8.39
C ILE A 46 -17.90 -8.16 7.19
N ALA A 47 -17.28 -7.93 6.02
CA ALA A 47 -17.97 -7.47 4.80
C ALA A 47 -18.75 -8.56 4.06
N ARG A 48 -18.68 -9.83 4.49
CA ARG A 48 -19.20 -11.00 3.74
C ARG A 48 -20.65 -10.88 3.26
N HIS A 49 -21.53 -10.30 4.09
CA HIS A 49 -22.95 -10.14 3.74
C HIS A 49 -23.12 -9.08 2.65
N HIS A 50 -22.42 -7.95 2.77
CA HIS A 50 -22.43 -6.91 1.75
C HIS A 50 -21.84 -7.42 0.43
N LEU A 51 -20.68 -8.08 0.46
CA LEU A 51 -20.06 -8.68 -0.72
C LEU A 51 -21.00 -9.68 -1.40
N LYS A 52 -21.67 -10.55 -0.61
CA LYS A 52 -22.69 -11.47 -1.13
C LYS A 52 -23.82 -10.71 -1.83
N SER A 53 -24.34 -9.63 -1.25
CA SER A 53 -25.38 -8.81 -1.87
C SER A 53 -24.94 -8.18 -3.19
N VAL A 54 -23.70 -7.66 -3.26
CA VAL A 54 -23.11 -7.09 -4.49
C VAL A 54 -23.05 -8.13 -5.60
N PHE A 55 -22.50 -9.32 -5.33
CA PHE A 55 -22.42 -10.40 -6.31
C PHE A 55 -23.80 -10.92 -6.74
N MET A 56 -24.74 -11.05 -5.80
CA MET A 56 -26.10 -11.50 -6.12
C MET A 56 -26.87 -10.49 -6.97
N LYS A 57 -26.71 -9.18 -6.72
CA LYS A 57 -27.27 -8.11 -7.57
C LYS A 57 -26.62 -8.13 -8.96
N ALA A 58 -25.31 -8.32 -9.02
CA ALA A 58 -24.57 -8.41 -10.28
C ALA A 58 -25.09 -9.56 -11.17
N LEU A 59 -25.38 -10.72 -10.57
CA LEU A 59 -25.99 -11.87 -11.26
C LEU A 59 -27.50 -11.72 -11.51
N GLY A 60 -28.11 -10.60 -11.11
CA GLY A 60 -29.55 -10.34 -11.28
C GLY A 60 -30.45 -11.12 -10.33
N ARG A 61 -29.90 -11.73 -9.28
CA ARG A 61 -30.63 -12.59 -8.32
C ARG A 61 -31.11 -11.85 -7.06
N ALA A 62 -30.76 -10.57 -6.90
CA ALA A 62 -31.18 -9.73 -5.77
C ALA A 62 -31.64 -8.36 -6.27
N PRO A 63 -32.79 -8.26 -6.97
CA PRO A 63 -33.26 -6.99 -7.55
C PRO A 63 -33.60 -5.93 -6.51
N ASP A 64 -33.87 -6.35 -5.27
CA ASP A 64 -34.22 -5.55 -4.09
C ASP A 64 -33.07 -4.69 -3.54
N VAL A 65 -31.82 -5.04 -3.82
CA VAL A 65 -30.66 -4.26 -3.36
C VAL A 65 -30.54 -2.96 -4.17
N ASP A 66 -30.70 -1.81 -3.52
CA ASP A 66 -30.57 -0.50 -4.16
C ASP A 66 -29.09 -0.08 -4.32
N ASP A 67 -28.65 0.16 -5.55
CA ASP A 67 -27.32 0.66 -5.92
C ASP A 67 -27.38 2.06 -6.57
N SER A 68 -28.50 2.77 -6.45
CA SER A 68 -28.70 4.10 -7.06
C SER A 68 -27.82 5.20 -6.47
N SER A 69 -27.40 5.03 -5.21
CA SER A 69 -26.55 5.98 -4.46
C SER A 69 -25.04 5.68 -4.58
N GLU A 70 -24.70 4.58 -5.25
CA GLU A 70 -23.33 4.12 -5.50
C GLU A 70 -22.75 4.76 -6.76
N LEU A 71 -21.42 4.68 -6.91
CA LEU A 71 -20.70 5.25 -8.06
C LEU A 71 -21.02 4.51 -9.37
N PHE A 72 -21.16 3.19 -9.27
CA PHE A 72 -21.51 2.29 -10.36
C PHE A 72 -22.60 1.36 -9.90
N SER A 73 -23.39 0.83 -10.85
CA SER A 73 -24.18 -0.34 -10.53
C SER A 73 -23.26 -1.50 -10.16
N TYR A 74 -23.74 -2.37 -9.28
CA TYR A 74 -22.95 -3.53 -8.84
C TYR A 74 -22.58 -4.47 -9.99
N ARG A 75 -23.38 -4.47 -11.07
CA ARG A 75 -23.07 -5.18 -12.31
C ARG A 75 -21.80 -4.66 -12.98
N PHE A 76 -21.69 -3.35 -13.17
CA PHE A 76 -20.52 -2.74 -13.78
C PHE A 76 -19.27 -2.93 -12.91
N ALA A 77 -19.39 -2.82 -11.59
CA ALA A 77 -18.28 -3.05 -10.68
C ALA A 77 -17.74 -4.48 -10.76
N VAL A 78 -18.62 -5.50 -10.74
CA VAL A 78 -18.21 -6.91 -10.82
C VAL A 78 -17.64 -7.25 -12.20
N MET A 79 -18.26 -6.77 -13.28
CA MET A 79 -17.73 -6.98 -14.64
C MET A 79 -16.37 -6.29 -14.82
N GLY A 80 -16.22 -5.07 -14.33
CA GLY A 80 -14.97 -4.32 -14.38
C GLY A 80 -13.85 -5.05 -13.62
N LEU A 81 -14.16 -5.60 -12.44
CA LEU A 81 -13.22 -6.43 -11.69
C LEU A 81 -12.81 -7.68 -12.48
N ILE A 82 -13.77 -8.43 -13.04
CA ILE A 82 -13.48 -9.65 -13.80
C ILE A 82 -12.64 -9.34 -15.04
N LEU A 83 -13.04 -8.34 -15.84
CA LEU A 83 -12.32 -7.95 -17.05
C LEU A 83 -10.93 -7.40 -16.73
N GLY A 84 -10.81 -6.61 -15.64
CA GLY A 84 -9.53 -6.10 -15.16
C GLY A 84 -8.58 -7.22 -14.73
N LEU A 85 -9.06 -8.19 -13.94
CA LEU A 85 -8.28 -9.36 -13.54
C LEU A 85 -7.87 -10.21 -14.74
N PHE A 86 -8.77 -10.42 -15.69
CA PHE A 86 -8.47 -11.16 -16.91
C PHE A 86 -7.42 -10.44 -17.77
N TYR A 87 -7.54 -9.12 -17.94
CA TYR A 87 -6.58 -8.31 -18.67
C TYR A 87 -5.19 -8.35 -17.99
N LEU A 88 -5.13 -8.17 -16.67
CA LEU A 88 -3.87 -8.27 -15.92
C LEU A 88 -3.27 -9.67 -16.03
N GLY A 89 -4.08 -10.71 -15.83
CA GLY A 89 -3.63 -12.10 -15.94
C GLY A 89 -3.12 -12.43 -17.35
N PHE A 90 -3.83 -11.98 -18.38
CA PHE A 90 -3.41 -12.14 -19.78
C PHE A 90 -2.08 -11.44 -20.04
N TRP A 91 -1.91 -10.19 -19.59
CA TRP A 91 -0.68 -9.43 -19.80
C TRP A 91 0.52 -10.06 -19.09
N LEU A 92 0.33 -10.49 -17.85
CA LEU A 92 1.34 -11.18 -17.06
C LEU A 92 1.72 -12.53 -17.66
N HIS A 93 0.74 -13.26 -18.19
CA HIS A 93 1.01 -14.52 -18.89
C HIS A 93 1.72 -14.28 -20.24
N ALA A 94 1.34 -13.25 -20.98
CA ALA A 94 2.01 -12.83 -22.22
C ALA A 94 3.46 -12.39 -21.99
N MET A 95 3.78 -11.88 -20.79
CA MET A 95 5.15 -11.59 -20.36
C MET A 95 5.99 -12.88 -20.12
N GLY A 96 5.35 -14.05 -20.11
CA GLY A 96 5.99 -15.35 -19.92
C GLY A 96 5.85 -15.92 -18.51
N MET A 97 5.07 -15.29 -17.63
CA MET A 97 4.79 -15.81 -16.30
C MET A 97 3.77 -16.96 -16.37
N SER A 98 4.05 -18.04 -15.66
CA SER A 98 3.15 -19.18 -15.53
C SER A 98 1.83 -18.78 -14.87
N VAL A 99 0.75 -19.47 -15.24
CA VAL A 99 -0.61 -19.12 -14.79
C VAL A 99 -0.75 -19.25 -13.27
N GLY A 100 -0.16 -20.30 -12.67
CA GLY A 100 -0.21 -20.51 -11.22
C GLY A 100 0.45 -19.37 -10.44
N ILE A 101 1.63 -18.93 -10.89
CA ILE A 101 2.37 -17.82 -10.28
C ILE A 101 1.66 -16.49 -10.52
N THR A 102 1.06 -16.30 -11.69
CA THR A 102 0.23 -15.12 -11.99
C THR A 102 -0.94 -15.00 -11.02
N ILE A 103 -1.68 -16.09 -10.77
CA ILE A 103 -2.81 -16.09 -9.83
C ILE A 103 -2.33 -15.78 -8.40
N LEU A 104 -1.23 -16.41 -7.97
CA LEU A 104 -0.66 -16.18 -6.63
C LEU A 104 -0.23 -14.73 -6.45
N PHE A 105 0.56 -14.20 -7.40
CA PHE A 105 1.06 -12.83 -7.40
C PHE A 105 -0.07 -11.80 -7.37
N LEU A 106 -1.07 -11.96 -8.25
CA LEU A 106 -2.22 -11.06 -8.30
C LEU A 106 -3.03 -11.12 -7.00
N THR A 107 -3.23 -12.30 -6.43
CA THR A 107 -3.94 -12.46 -5.16
C THR A 107 -3.23 -11.72 -4.04
N ILE A 108 -1.91 -11.94 -3.87
CA ILE A 108 -1.11 -11.26 -2.85
C ILE A 108 -1.15 -9.74 -3.06
N THR A 109 -0.97 -9.28 -4.29
CA THR A 109 -0.99 -7.85 -4.64
C THR A 109 -2.33 -7.20 -4.29
N LEU A 110 -3.46 -7.83 -4.63
CA LEU A 110 -4.80 -7.31 -4.32
C LEU A 110 -5.06 -7.28 -2.81
N LEU A 111 -4.66 -8.32 -2.08
CA LEU A 111 -4.79 -8.35 -0.62
C LEU A 111 -4.00 -7.21 0.02
N LEU A 112 -2.79 -6.93 -0.46
CA LEU A 112 -1.96 -5.83 0.01
C LEU A 112 -2.61 -4.48 -0.27
N TYR A 113 -3.10 -4.26 -1.49
CA TYR A 113 -3.78 -3.02 -1.84
C TYR A 113 -5.03 -2.76 -1.01
N ILE A 114 -5.87 -3.78 -0.81
CA ILE A 114 -7.08 -3.67 0.02
C ILE A 114 -6.70 -3.39 1.47
N GLY A 115 -5.67 -4.06 1.99
CA GLY A 115 -5.21 -3.83 3.36
C GLY A 115 -4.63 -2.44 3.57
N VAL A 116 -3.78 -1.95 2.66
CA VAL A 116 -3.27 -0.57 2.68
C VAL A 116 -4.43 0.41 2.66
N ALA A 117 -5.36 0.24 1.72
CA ALA A 117 -6.52 1.10 1.57
C ALA A 117 -7.36 1.18 2.85
N ARG A 118 -7.57 0.04 3.50
CA ARG A 118 -8.28 -0.04 4.78
C ARG A 118 -7.52 0.65 5.91
N ILE A 119 -6.21 0.42 6.02
CA ILE A 119 -5.40 1.06 7.06
C ILE A 119 -5.39 2.57 6.88
N VAL A 120 -5.22 3.06 5.64
CA VAL A 120 -5.27 4.49 5.33
C VAL A 120 -6.65 5.06 5.66
N ALA A 121 -7.74 4.37 5.29
CA ALA A 121 -9.10 4.80 5.61
C ALA A 121 -9.38 4.88 7.12
N GLU A 122 -8.84 3.95 7.92
CA GLU A 122 -9.04 3.92 9.38
C GLU A 122 -8.12 4.89 10.14
N THR A 123 -6.87 5.07 9.68
CA THR A 123 -5.85 5.84 10.41
C THR A 123 -5.62 7.26 9.88
N GLY A 124 -5.97 7.51 8.62
CA GLY A 124 -5.62 8.75 7.92
C GLY A 124 -4.13 8.90 7.61
N LEU A 125 -3.31 7.86 7.82
CA LEU A 125 -1.88 7.89 7.51
C LEU A 125 -1.68 7.92 5.99
N VAL A 126 -1.09 9.01 5.48
CA VAL A 126 -0.84 9.17 4.04
C VAL A 126 0.41 8.40 3.60
N PHE A 127 1.41 8.33 4.47
CA PHE A 127 2.65 7.60 4.24
C PHE A 127 2.63 6.26 4.98
N LEU A 128 2.42 5.19 4.23
CA LEU A 128 2.43 3.82 4.76
C LEU A 128 3.22 2.93 3.81
N ASP A 129 4.13 2.12 4.36
CA ASP A 129 4.84 1.10 3.59
C ASP A 129 4.22 -0.29 3.74
N LEU A 130 4.53 -1.18 2.81
CA LEU A 130 4.25 -2.60 2.98
C LEU A 130 5.37 -3.26 3.80
N PRO A 131 5.07 -4.23 4.67
CA PRO A 131 6.12 -5.00 5.36
C PRO A 131 6.99 -5.77 4.36
N VAL A 132 6.38 -6.32 3.30
CA VAL A 132 7.05 -7.06 2.23
C VAL A 132 6.30 -6.80 0.92
N ASP A 133 7.05 -6.61 -0.18
CA ASP A 133 6.48 -6.45 -1.52
C ASP A 133 5.82 -7.75 -2.03
N SER A 134 4.79 -7.61 -2.86
CA SER A 134 4.03 -8.76 -3.35
C SER A 134 4.84 -9.73 -4.19
N ASN A 135 5.77 -9.25 -5.03
CA ASN A 135 6.68 -10.09 -5.81
C ASN A 135 7.66 -10.86 -4.92
N VAL A 136 8.30 -10.20 -3.94
CA VAL A 136 9.23 -10.83 -3.00
C VAL A 136 8.51 -11.92 -2.20
N MET A 137 7.30 -11.63 -1.70
CA MET A 137 6.47 -12.60 -1.01
C MET A 137 6.10 -13.79 -1.90
N THR A 138 5.78 -13.55 -3.17
CA THR A 138 5.45 -14.61 -4.14
C THR A 138 6.65 -15.54 -4.36
N VAL A 139 7.85 -14.99 -4.58
CA VAL A 139 9.08 -15.77 -4.72
C VAL A 139 9.40 -16.51 -3.41
N GLY A 140 9.24 -15.87 -2.25
CA GLY A 140 9.53 -16.48 -0.95
C GLY A 140 8.64 -17.69 -0.64
N LEU A 141 7.33 -17.60 -0.91
CA LEU A 141 6.37 -18.68 -0.68
C LEU A 141 6.54 -19.86 -1.64
N THR A 142 6.97 -19.60 -2.87
CA THR A 142 7.13 -20.64 -3.90
C THR A 142 8.53 -21.25 -3.93
N GLY A 143 9.52 -20.46 -3.50
CA GLY A 143 10.95 -20.77 -3.64
C GLY A 143 11.45 -20.44 -5.04
N SER A 144 12.48 -19.60 -5.14
CA SER A 144 13.06 -19.18 -6.43
C SER A 144 13.58 -20.36 -7.26
N SER A 145 14.02 -21.45 -6.62
CA SER A 145 14.47 -22.67 -7.28
C SER A 145 13.35 -23.45 -7.99
N ASN A 146 12.09 -23.24 -7.60
CA ASN A 146 10.93 -23.88 -8.21
C ASN A 146 10.32 -23.05 -9.35
N LEU A 147 10.85 -21.84 -9.58
CA LEU A 147 10.39 -20.91 -10.60
C LEU A 147 11.31 -20.98 -11.82
N SER A 148 10.72 -20.90 -13.01
CA SER A 148 11.55 -20.77 -14.22
C SER A 148 12.27 -19.41 -14.23
N PRO A 149 13.41 -19.27 -14.93
CA PRO A 149 14.06 -17.98 -15.12
C PRO A 149 13.12 -16.93 -15.74
N THR A 150 12.18 -17.36 -16.58
CA THR A 150 11.15 -16.49 -17.16
C THR A 150 10.15 -16.01 -16.11
N ASP A 151 9.69 -16.88 -15.21
CA ASP A 151 8.82 -16.49 -14.08
C ASP A 151 9.52 -15.46 -13.17
N LEU A 152 10.78 -15.72 -12.81
CA LEU A 152 11.58 -14.81 -11.98
C LEU A 152 11.78 -13.46 -12.67
N THR A 153 12.05 -13.46 -13.97
CA THR A 153 12.20 -12.23 -14.76
C THR A 153 10.88 -11.45 -14.78
N ALA A 154 9.75 -12.11 -15.02
CA ALA A 154 8.45 -11.47 -14.98
C ALA A 154 8.14 -10.87 -13.60
N LEU A 155 8.38 -11.62 -12.51
CA LEU A 155 8.20 -11.13 -11.13
C LEU A 155 9.15 -9.97 -10.76
N ALA A 156 10.36 -9.94 -11.31
CA ALA A 156 11.27 -8.81 -11.13
C ALA A 156 10.75 -7.57 -11.87
N LEU A 157 10.21 -7.72 -13.07
CA LEU A 157 9.61 -6.61 -13.83
C LEU A 157 8.31 -6.09 -13.20
N THR A 158 7.57 -6.92 -12.46
CA THR A 158 6.39 -6.48 -11.69
C THR A 158 6.76 -5.73 -10.41
N HIS A 159 8.04 -5.49 -10.12
CA HIS A 159 8.45 -4.69 -8.96
C HIS A 159 7.82 -3.29 -8.97
N THR A 160 7.68 -2.65 -10.14
CA THR A 160 6.99 -1.36 -10.30
C THR A 160 5.55 -1.38 -9.80
N ILE A 161 4.87 -2.52 -9.88
CA ILE A 161 3.50 -2.70 -9.37
C ILE A 161 3.55 -3.05 -7.88
N SER A 162 4.48 -3.93 -7.49
CA SER A 162 4.59 -4.47 -6.14
C SER A 162 4.97 -3.42 -5.09
N HIS A 163 5.91 -2.55 -5.45
CA HIS A 163 6.49 -1.53 -4.55
C HIS A 163 5.77 -0.18 -4.63
N ASN A 164 4.90 0.02 -5.63
CA ASN A 164 4.15 1.26 -5.81
C ASN A 164 2.71 1.20 -5.27
N HIS A 165 2.52 0.61 -4.09
CA HIS A 165 1.23 0.52 -3.40
C HIS A 165 0.64 1.89 -3.05
N ARG A 166 1.48 2.94 -2.90
CA ARG A 166 1.03 4.32 -2.69
C ARG A 166 0.56 4.99 -3.98
N GLY A 167 1.34 4.86 -5.05
CA GLY A 167 1.11 5.58 -6.30
C GLY A 167 0.03 4.97 -7.18
N ILE A 168 -0.31 3.69 -7.01
CA ILE A 168 -1.42 3.05 -7.75
C ILE A 168 -2.79 3.58 -7.30
N GLY A 169 -2.82 4.38 -6.23
CA GLY A 169 -3.89 5.36 -6.01
C GLY A 169 -5.16 4.81 -5.40
N ILE A 170 -5.19 3.58 -4.89
CA ILE A 170 -6.40 3.02 -4.26
C ILE A 170 -6.83 3.84 -3.04
N SER A 171 -5.88 4.30 -2.21
CA SER A 171 -6.17 5.20 -1.09
C SER A 171 -6.70 6.56 -1.56
N SER A 172 -6.08 7.13 -2.60
CA SER A 172 -6.52 8.39 -3.20
C SER A 172 -7.91 8.28 -3.83
N LEU A 173 -8.22 7.13 -4.45
CA LEU A 173 -9.53 6.78 -4.97
C LEU A 173 -10.53 6.75 -3.82
N LEU A 174 -10.27 5.98 -2.75
CA LEU A 174 -11.16 5.91 -1.58
C LEU A 174 -11.46 7.30 -0.99
N HIS A 175 -10.45 8.14 -0.81
CA HIS A 175 -10.64 9.51 -0.33
C HIS A 175 -11.47 10.35 -1.31
N SER A 176 -11.22 10.23 -2.62
CA SER A 176 -12.00 10.92 -3.65
C SER A 176 -13.46 10.48 -3.64
N LEU A 177 -13.72 9.18 -3.43
CA LEU A 177 -15.08 8.65 -3.30
C LEU A 177 -15.76 9.18 -2.04
N LYS A 178 -15.03 9.27 -0.92
CA LYS A 178 -15.56 9.81 0.32
C LYS A 178 -15.92 11.29 0.20
N VAL A 179 -15.13 12.06 -0.55
CA VAL A 179 -15.48 13.45 -0.88
C VAL A 179 -16.70 13.50 -1.81
N ALA A 180 -16.78 12.61 -2.80
CA ALA A 180 -17.95 12.52 -3.69
C ALA A 180 -19.25 12.21 -2.92
N ASP A 181 -19.19 11.47 -1.81
CA ASP A 181 -20.34 11.23 -0.92
C ASP A 181 -20.94 12.51 -0.33
N THR A 182 -20.14 13.56 -0.14
CA THR A 182 -20.65 14.86 0.34
C THR A 182 -21.38 15.66 -0.73
N PHE A 183 -21.23 15.31 -2.01
CA PHE A 183 -21.86 16.01 -3.14
C PHE A 183 -22.75 15.05 -3.95
N ALA A 184 -24.04 14.98 -3.61
CA ALA A 184 -25.00 14.05 -4.21
C ALA A 184 -25.05 14.09 -5.76
N SER A 185 -24.80 15.25 -6.37
CA SER A 185 -24.79 15.46 -7.82
C SER A 185 -23.48 15.06 -8.51
N ALA A 186 -22.37 14.90 -7.77
CA ALA A 186 -21.04 14.67 -8.35
C ALA A 186 -20.74 13.18 -8.63
N LYS A 187 -21.41 12.25 -7.94
CA LYS A 187 -21.07 10.81 -7.95
C LYS A 187 -21.03 10.18 -9.34
N LYS A 188 -21.99 10.49 -10.21
CA LYS A 188 -22.07 9.91 -11.56
C LYS A 188 -21.00 10.43 -12.52
N GLY A 189 -20.52 11.66 -12.31
CA GLY A 189 -19.45 12.26 -13.12
C GLY A 189 -18.04 11.94 -12.60
N CYS A 190 -17.90 11.65 -11.31
CA CYS A 190 -16.61 11.37 -10.67
C CYS A 190 -15.83 10.25 -11.35
N PHE A 191 -16.49 9.21 -11.86
CA PHE A 191 -15.78 8.14 -12.55
C PHE A 191 -15.07 8.58 -13.82
N ILE A 192 -15.75 9.35 -14.66
CA ILE A 192 -15.16 9.84 -15.92
C ILE A 192 -13.96 10.72 -15.59
N VAL A 193 -14.08 11.56 -14.56
CA VAL A 193 -12.97 12.39 -14.07
C VAL A 193 -11.82 11.51 -13.58
N ILE A 194 -12.09 10.48 -12.77
CA ILE A 194 -11.06 9.53 -12.29
C ILE A 194 -10.36 8.84 -13.47
N CYS A 195 -11.11 8.30 -14.43
CA CYS A 195 -10.56 7.66 -15.62
C CYS A 195 -9.71 8.62 -16.45
N LEU A 196 -10.18 9.86 -16.64
CA LEU A 196 -9.46 10.89 -17.37
C LEU A 196 -8.16 11.24 -16.66
N VAL A 197 -8.20 11.47 -15.35
CA VAL A 197 -7.01 11.77 -14.53
C VAL A 197 -6.02 10.61 -14.61
N LEU A 198 -6.44 9.38 -14.38
CA LEU A 198 -5.56 8.20 -14.48
C LEU A 198 -4.94 8.07 -15.88
N THR A 199 -5.71 8.32 -16.94
CA THR A 199 -5.23 8.25 -18.34
C THR A 199 -4.21 9.36 -18.64
N VAL A 200 -4.52 10.61 -18.26
CA VAL A 200 -3.61 11.74 -18.44
C VAL A 200 -2.32 11.52 -17.63
N THR A 201 -2.44 11.11 -16.36
CA THR A 201 -1.29 10.77 -15.52
C THR A 201 -0.46 9.66 -16.15
N PHE A 202 -1.09 8.60 -16.67
CA PHE A 202 -0.39 7.53 -17.37
C PHE A 202 0.39 8.04 -18.59
N ILE A 203 -0.26 8.80 -19.48
CA ILE A 203 0.36 9.33 -20.71
C ILE A 203 1.51 10.28 -20.36
N VAL A 204 1.27 11.24 -19.46
CA VAL A 204 2.28 12.24 -19.08
C VAL A 204 3.46 11.58 -18.37
N THR A 205 3.22 10.67 -17.42
CA THR A 205 4.28 10.02 -16.66
C THR A 205 5.13 9.12 -17.54
N ASN A 206 4.52 8.26 -18.36
CA ASN A 206 5.27 7.39 -19.27
C ASN A 206 5.98 8.18 -20.37
N GLY A 207 5.30 9.17 -20.96
CA GLY A 207 5.90 10.05 -21.98
C GLY A 207 7.10 10.82 -21.45
N TYR A 208 6.98 11.40 -20.25
CA TYR A 208 8.08 12.09 -19.60
C TYR A 208 9.21 11.13 -19.21
N THR A 209 8.89 9.92 -18.72
CA THR A 209 9.91 8.91 -18.39
C THR A 209 10.72 8.49 -19.62
N ILE A 210 10.07 8.27 -20.77
CA ILE A 210 10.77 7.95 -22.02
C ILE A 210 11.62 9.14 -22.48
N TYR A 211 11.07 10.35 -22.44
CA TYR A 211 11.78 11.58 -22.79
C TYR A 211 13.01 11.81 -21.92
N ALA A 212 12.85 11.79 -20.59
CA ALA A 212 13.95 11.97 -19.64
C ALA A 212 15.00 10.87 -19.75
N GLY A 213 14.60 9.62 -20.03
CA GLY A 213 15.53 8.53 -20.33
C GLY A 213 16.34 8.75 -21.60
N SER A 214 15.74 9.35 -22.64
CA SER A 214 16.40 9.62 -23.92
C SER A 214 17.43 10.76 -23.88
N MET A 215 17.36 11.63 -22.87
CA MET A 215 18.20 12.83 -22.75
C MET A 215 19.57 12.60 -22.08
N GLY A 216 19.90 11.37 -21.71
CA GLY A 216 21.16 11.06 -21.04
C GLY A 216 21.55 9.59 -21.14
N THR A 217 21.99 9.00 -20.02
CA THR A 217 22.49 7.62 -19.96
C THR A 217 21.38 6.55 -19.86
N GLY A 218 20.18 6.84 -20.34
CA GLY A 218 19.03 5.95 -20.22
C GLY A 218 18.50 5.91 -18.79
N ALA A 219 18.26 4.71 -18.27
CA ALA A 219 17.65 4.50 -16.95
C ALA A 219 18.46 5.10 -15.78
N HIS A 220 19.78 5.27 -15.94
CA HIS A 220 20.64 5.90 -14.94
C HIS A 220 20.31 7.37 -14.66
N ASN A 221 19.56 8.04 -15.55
CA ASN A 221 19.08 9.40 -15.33
C ASN A 221 18.10 9.50 -14.14
N PHE A 222 17.48 8.39 -13.73
CA PHE A 222 16.51 8.33 -12.62
C PHE A 222 17.15 7.97 -11.27
N GLY A 223 18.48 8.08 -11.19
CA GLY A 223 19.27 7.78 -10.00
C GLY A 223 19.75 6.32 -9.94
N PRO A 224 20.89 6.05 -9.29
CA PRO A 224 21.54 4.73 -9.28
C PRO A 224 20.71 3.64 -8.57
N ILE A 225 19.91 4.02 -7.56
CA ILE A 225 19.13 3.09 -6.72
C ILE A 225 17.98 2.45 -7.53
N ASN A 226 17.36 3.18 -8.46
CA ASN A 226 16.11 2.76 -9.11
C ASN A 226 16.32 1.93 -10.39
N ALA A 227 17.40 2.17 -11.14
CA ALA A 227 17.59 1.49 -12.42
C ALA A 227 18.18 0.08 -12.27
N THR A 228 19.11 -0.11 -11.32
CA THR A 228 19.89 -1.36 -11.21
C THR A 228 19.43 -2.27 -10.08
N GLY A 229 18.78 -1.72 -9.03
CA GLY A 229 18.36 -2.48 -7.86
C GLY A 229 17.47 -3.69 -8.19
N TYR A 230 16.50 -3.50 -9.09
CA TYR A 230 15.54 -4.55 -9.46
C TYR A 230 16.17 -5.65 -10.33
N TYR A 231 17.08 -5.30 -11.23
CA TYR A 231 17.84 -6.29 -12.00
C TYR A 231 18.84 -7.03 -11.10
N ASN A 232 19.46 -6.35 -10.14
CA ASN A 232 20.32 -7.00 -9.14
C ASN A 232 19.52 -7.99 -8.27
N GLN A 233 18.27 -7.66 -7.93
CA GLN A 233 17.38 -8.57 -7.23
C GLN A 233 17.07 -9.82 -8.06
N LEU A 234 16.79 -9.67 -9.36
CA LEU A 234 16.64 -10.80 -10.28
C LEU A 234 17.90 -11.67 -10.33
N VAL A 235 19.07 -11.06 -10.51
CA VAL A 235 20.37 -11.76 -10.50
C VAL A 235 20.59 -12.49 -9.17
N THR A 236 20.14 -11.90 -8.06
CA THR A 236 20.21 -12.53 -6.73
C THR A 236 19.32 -13.76 -6.67
N TRP A 237 18.06 -13.68 -7.11
CA TRP A 237 17.13 -14.82 -7.13
C TRP A 237 17.57 -15.97 -8.04
N LEU A 238 18.24 -15.64 -9.17
CA LEU A 238 18.76 -16.62 -10.11
C LEU A 238 20.01 -17.34 -9.57
N ASN A 239 20.90 -16.62 -8.89
CA ASN A 239 22.17 -17.18 -8.43
C ASN A 239 22.12 -17.74 -7.01
N ASN A 240 21.18 -17.27 -6.19
CA ASN A 240 21.04 -17.67 -4.80
C ASN A 240 19.60 -18.17 -4.56
N PRO A 241 19.39 -19.46 -4.27
CA PRO A 241 18.08 -19.98 -3.93
C PRO A 241 17.48 -19.20 -2.76
N PHE A 242 16.34 -18.56 -3.00
CA PHE A 242 15.58 -17.82 -2.00
C PHE A 242 14.25 -18.52 -1.78
N THR A 243 14.02 -18.97 -0.56
CA THR A 243 12.75 -19.56 -0.13
C THR A 243 12.56 -19.21 1.33
N MET A 244 11.31 -19.13 1.78
CA MET A 244 11.07 -18.88 3.20
C MET A 244 11.60 -20.03 4.06
N SER A 245 12.39 -19.67 5.07
CA SER A 245 12.84 -20.63 6.07
C SER A 245 11.66 -21.07 6.97
N TYR A 246 11.82 -22.20 7.65
CA TYR A 246 10.83 -22.65 8.63
C TYR A 246 10.61 -21.62 9.74
N GLU A 247 11.67 -20.91 10.15
CA GLU A 247 11.60 -19.84 11.14
C GLU A 247 10.70 -18.70 10.65
N GLU A 248 10.87 -18.24 9.42
CA GLU A 248 10.04 -17.19 8.82
C GLU A 248 8.56 -17.61 8.70
N ILE A 249 8.29 -18.88 8.42
CA ILE A 249 6.93 -19.42 8.40
C ILE A 249 6.33 -19.43 9.81
N TYR A 250 7.08 -19.83 10.84
CA TYR A 250 6.61 -19.77 12.22
C TYR A 250 6.30 -18.33 12.64
N PHE A 251 7.15 -17.38 12.25
CA PHE A 251 6.97 -15.95 12.52
C PHE A 251 5.74 -15.39 11.80
N LEU A 252 5.53 -15.75 10.53
CA LEU A 252 4.32 -15.42 9.77
C LEU A 252 3.05 -15.91 10.49
N VAL A 253 3.02 -17.19 10.89
CA VAL A 253 1.86 -17.78 11.60
C VAL A 253 1.66 -17.13 12.96
N PHE A 254 2.74 -16.92 13.72
CA PHE A 254 2.70 -16.25 15.01
C PHE A 254 2.13 -14.84 14.90
N GLY A 255 2.60 -14.05 13.94
CA GLY A 255 2.09 -12.70 13.73
C GLY A 255 0.61 -12.67 13.32
N GLY A 256 0.16 -13.66 12.54
CA GLY A 256 -1.26 -13.84 12.24
C GLY A 256 -2.09 -14.15 13.49
N LEU A 257 -1.66 -15.12 14.30
CA LEU A 257 -2.32 -15.49 15.55
C LEU A 257 -2.35 -14.33 16.56
N PHE A 258 -1.26 -13.58 16.65
CA PHE A 258 -1.16 -12.41 17.52
C PHE A 258 -2.16 -11.32 17.11
N THR A 259 -2.24 -10.99 15.83
CA THR A 259 -3.25 -10.04 15.32
C THR A 259 -4.67 -10.54 15.55
N PHE A 260 -4.93 -11.84 15.35
CA PHE A 260 -6.24 -12.42 15.65
C PHE A 260 -6.60 -12.25 17.14
N GLY A 261 -5.65 -12.49 18.04
CA GLY A 261 -5.80 -12.24 19.46
C GLY A 261 -6.10 -10.78 19.78
N LEU A 262 -5.37 -9.84 19.15
CA LEU A 262 -5.62 -8.40 19.31
C LEU A 262 -7.02 -8.01 18.83
N ILE A 263 -7.45 -8.52 17.68
CA ILE A 263 -8.81 -8.31 17.16
C ILE A 263 -9.83 -8.83 18.17
N PHE A 264 -9.67 -10.07 18.63
CA PHE A 264 -10.59 -10.69 19.60
C PHE A 264 -10.69 -9.87 20.89
N LEU A 265 -9.55 -9.47 21.47
CA LEU A 265 -9.52 -8.63 22.67
C LEU A 265 -10.18 -7.27 22.43
N HIS A 266 -9.97 -6.65 21.28
CA HIS A 266 -10.60 -5.38 20.93
C HIS A 266 -12.13 -5.49 20.80
N TYR A 267 -12.65 -6.62 20.31
CA TYR A 267 -14.10 -6.87 20.26
C TYR A 267 -14.71 -7.23 21.61
N GLN A 268 -13.98 -7.96 22.47
CA GLN A 268 -14.49 -8.38 23.78
C GLN A 268 -14.38 -7.26 24.83
N PHE A 269 -13.35 -6.43 24.74
CA PHE A 269 -13.05 -5.37 25.71
C PHE A 269 -13.04 -4.00 25.01
N PRO A 270 -14.15 -3.24 25.02
CA PRO A 270 -14.24 -1.94 24.35
C PRO A 270 -13.22 -0.89 24.82
N GLY A 271 -12.65 -1.06 26.02
CA GLY A 271 -11.59 -0.21 26.57
C GLY A 271 -10.17 -0.65 26.23
N TRP A 272 -9.99 -1.69 25.41
CA TRP A 272 -8.66 -2.22 25.10
C TRP A 272 -7.82 -1.21 24.30
N PRO A 273 -6.63 -0.80 24.80
CA PRO A 273 -5.89 0.32 24.24
C PRO A 273 -5.10 -0.04 22.97
N LEU A 274 -4.81 -1.32 22.72
CA LEU A 274 -3.98 -1.75 21.60
C LEU A 274 -4.84 -2.09 20.39
N HIS A 275 -4.76 -1.25 19.36
CA HIS A 275 -5.48 -1.49 18.11
C HIS A 275 -4.69 -2.45 17.19
N PRO A 276 -5.34 -3.45 16.57
CA PRO A 276 -4.67 -4.42 15.70
C PRO A 276 -3.93 -3.79 14.51
N ILE A 277 -4.43 -2.67 13.96
CA ILE A 277 -3.72 -1.94 12.89
C ILE A 277 -2.30 -1.56 13.30
N GLY A 278 -2.11 -1.08 14.53
CA GLY A 278 -0.81 -0.57 14.96
C GLY A 278 0.27 -1.64 14.83
N TYR A 279 -0.10 -2.91 15.09
CA TYR A 279 0.78 -4.05 14.91
C TYR A 279 1.06 -4.35 13.44
N THR A 280 0.08 -4.34 12.55
CA THR A 280 0.29 -4.77 11.14
C THR A 280 1.25 -3.88 10.34
N VAL A 281 1.47 -2.64 10.76
CA VAL A 281 2.35 -1.68 10.08
C VAL A 281 3.58 -1.26 10.90
N ALA A 282 3.74 -1.81 12.11
CA ALA A 282 4.72 -1.34 13.08
C ALA A 282 6.18 -1.34 12.59
N PHE A 283 6.54 -2.28 11.70
CA PHE A 283 7.91 -2.44 11.16
C PHE A 283 8.03 -2.13 9.68
N THR A 284 7.14 -1.29 9.18
CA THR A 284 7.35 -0.67 7.88
C THR A 284 8.41 0.41 8.03
N ASP A 285 9.33 0.52 7.07
CA ASP A 285 10.49 1.42 7.18
C ASP A 285 10.04 2.88 7.38
N ILE A 286 8.88 3.26 6.83
CA ILE A 286 8.27 4.57 7.04
C ILE A 286 7.77 4.80 8.46
N ILE A 287 7.11 3.82 9.08
CA ILE A 287 6.57 4.03 10.42
C ILE A 287 7.69 4.27 11.43
N GLN A 288 8.90 3.76 11.18
CA GLN A 288 10.06 4.05 12.02
C GLN A 288 10.45 5.53 11.99
N ILE A 289 10.30 6.19 10.85
CA ILE A 289 10.61 7.61 10.66
C ILE A 289 9.44 8.49 11.15
N GLU A 290 8.20 8.05 10.92
CA GLU A 290 6.98 8.80 11.23
C GLU A 290 6.50 8.66 12.68
N ILE A 291 7.06 7.74 13.47
CA ILE A 291 6.56 7.45 14.82
C ILE A 291 6.52 8.71 15.71
N VAL A 292 7.53 9.58 15.59
CA VAL A 292 7.59 10.84 16.34
C VAL A 292 6.49 11.79 15.89
N SER A 293 6.25 11.90 14.57
CA SER A 293 5.14 12.68 14.00
C SER A 293 3.79 12.18 14.52
N ILE A 294 3.57 10.86 14.53
CA ILE A 294 2.34 10.24 15.03
C ILE A 294 2.13 10.59 16.51
N PHE A 295 3.17 10.48 17.34
CA PHE A 295 3.09 10.86 18.76
C PHE A 295 2.84 12.35 18.96
N MET A 296 3.48 13.21 18.15
CA MET A 296 3.26 14.66 18.20
C MET A 296 1.82 15.02 17.82
N VAL A 297 1.26 14.41 16.78
CA VAL A 297 -0.14 14.59 16.39
C VAL A 297 -1.08 14.13 17.50
N TRP A 298 -0.81 12.98 18.11
CA TRP A 298 -1.58 12.48 19.24
C TRP A 298 -1.52 13.44 20.45
N LEU A 299 -0.33 13.94 20.79
CA LEU A 299 -0.12 14.87 21.90
C LEU A 299 -0.83 16.21 21.65
N ILE A 300 -0.67 16.79 20.46
CA ILE A 300 -1.34 18.04 20.08
C ILE A 300 -2.87 17.85 20.14
N LYS A 301 -3.39 16.75 19.59
CA LYS A 301 -4.82 16.44 19.64
C LYS A 301 -5.30 16.28 21.08
N TRP A 302 -4.55 15.60 21.92
CA TRP A 302 -4.88 15.43 23.34
C TRP A 302 -4.92 16.77 24.07
N ILE A 303 -3.94 17.65 23.85
CA ILE A 303 -3.90 19.01 24.42
C ILE A 303 -5.12 19.82 23.95
N LEU A 304 -5.41 19.85 22.64
CA LEU A 304 -6.56 20.59 22.09
C LEU A 304 -7.88 20.13 22.69
N LEU A 305 -8.08 18.81 22.80
CA LEU A 305 -9.28 18.23 23.40
C LEU A 305 -9.37 18.50 24.90
N LYS A 306 -8.25 18.53 25.63
CA LYS A 306 -8.22 18.85 27.06
C LYS A 306 -8.46 20.33 27.35
N MET A 307 -7.96 21.24 26.50
CA MET A 307 -8.07 22.68 26.72
C MET A 307 -9.43 23.25 26.32
N GLY A 308 -9.97 22.84 25.16
CA GLY A 308 -11.17 23.47 24.60
C GLY A 308 -12.19 22.50 24.04
N GLY A 309 -12.06 21.22 24.39
CA GLY A 309 -12.99 20.17 23.97
C GLY A 309 -13.07 20.03 22.44
N PHE A 310 -14.23 19.56 21.99
CA PHE A 310 -14.47 19.30 20.57
C PHE A 310 -14.55 20.59 19.72
N GLU A 311 -15.01 21.70 20.31
CA GLU A 311 -15.16 22.96 19.57
C GLU A 311 -13.80 23.55 19.17
N LEU A 312 -12.84 23.58 20.09
CA LEU A 312 -11.48 24.06 19.79
C LEU A 312 -10.82 23.16 18.74
N TYR A 313 -10.93 21.84 18.90
CA TYR A 313 -10.42 20.90 17.90
C TYR A 313 -10.96 21.19 16.49
N ARG A 314 -12.27 21.42 16.35
CA ARG A 314 -12.89 21.75 15.05
C ARG A 314 -12.42 23.09 14.51
N LYS A 315 -12.20 24.10 15.37
CA LYS A 315 -11.66 25.41 14.96
C LYS A 315 -10.19 25.34 14.52
N THR A 316 -9.42 24.36 14.97
CA THR A 316 -8.02 24.17 14.57
C THR A 316 -7.88 23.42 13.24
N GLN A 317 -8.87 22.64 12.80
CA GLN A 317 -8.79 21.87 11.55
C GLN A 317 -8.44 22.73 10.32
N PRO A 318 -9.04 23.92 10.08
CA PRO A 318 -8.66 24.78 8.96
C PRO A 318 -7.19 25.22 8.99
N VAL A 319 -6.61 25.41 10.17
CA VAL A 319 -5.18 25.78 10.32
C VAL A 319 -4.29 24.63 9.84
N VAL A 320 -4.59 23.39 10.26
CA VAL A 320 -3.83 22.20 9.82
C VAL A 320 -3.95 21.99 8.32
N ILE A 321 -5.15 22.15 7.77
CA ILE A 321 -5.38 22.10 6.31
C ILE A 321 -4.58 23.23 5.61
N GLY A 322 -4.54 24.43 6.19
CA GLY A 322 -3.74 25.54 5.69
C GLY A 322 -2.24 25.25 5.66
N VAL A 323 -1.70 24.59 6.68
CA VAL A 323 -0.29 24.15 6.71
C VAL A 323 -0.02 23.13 5.60
N LEU A 324 -0.90 22.14 5.40
CA LEU A 324 -0.77 21.15 4.33
C LEU A 324 -0.83 21.81 2.93
N LEU A 325 -1.78 22.73 2.73
CA LEU A 325 -1.89 23.49 1.48
C LEU A 325 -0.68 24.39 1.25
N GLY A 326 -0.16 25.03 2.30
CA GLY A 326 1.04 25.85 2.24
C GLY A 326 2.28 25.04 1.86
N TYR A 327 2.43 23.83 2.42
CA TYR A 327 3.49 22.91 2.03
C TYR A 327 3.37 22.49 0.56
N ALA A 328 2.19 22.05 0.13
CA ALA A 328 1.95 21.64 -1.26
C ALA A 328 2.17 22.80 -2.24
N ALA A 329 1.73 24.01 -1.90
CA ALA A 329 1.96 25.22 -2.69
C ALA A 329 3.45 25.58 -2.75
N GLY A 330 4.18 25.43 -1.63
CA GLY A 330 5.62 25.62 -1.58
C GLY A 330 6.37 24.67 -2.51
N VAL A 331 6.02 23.39 -2.49
CA VAL A 331 6.58 22.37 -3.40
C VAL A 331 6.23 22.68 -4.87
N ALA A 332 5.00 23.11 -5.16
CA ALA A 332 4.62 23.52 -6.51
C ALA A 332 5.41 24.76 -6.98
N LEU A 333 5.58 25.75 -6.12
CA LEU A 333 6.37 26.95 -6.40
C LEU A 333 7.84 26.61 -6.65
N SER A 334 8.42 25.70 -5.88
CA SER A 334 9.79 25.26 -6.11
C SER A 334 9.97 24.53 -7.45
N PHE A 335 8.99 23.74 -7.89
CA PHE A 335 9.03 23.16 -9.24
C PHE A 335 8.95 24.22 -10.34
N ILE A 336 8.12 25.26 -10.15
CA ILE A 336 8.07 26.40 -11.08
C ILE A 336 9.43 27.09 -11.12
N VAL A 337 10.07 27.31 -9.98
CA VAL A 337 11.41 27.92 -9.89
C VAL A 337 12.45 27.06 -10.61
N ASP A 338 12.46 25.76 -10.39
CA ASP A 338 13.42 24.87 -11.05
C ASP A 338 13.22 24.81 -12.56
N ILE A 339 11.98 24.79 -13.05
CA ILE A 339 11.69 24.79 -14.49
C ILE A 339 12.16 26.09 -15.15
N THR A 340 12.05 27.23 -14.46
CA THR A 340 12.30 28.56 -15.04
C THR A 340 13.76 28.99 -14.89
N TRP A 341 14.41 28.73 -13.76
CA TRP A 341 15.79 29.15 -13.48
C TRP A 341 16.82 28.02 -13.56
N PHE A 342 16.43 26.75 -13.42
CA PHE A 342 17.34 25.61 -13.38
C PHE A 342 16.94 24.45 -14.32
N PRO A 343 16.65 24.71 -15.62
CA PRO A 343 16.22 23.66 -16.53
C PRO A 343 17.28 22.57 -16.67
N GLY A 344 16.90 21.32 -16.40
CA GLY A 344 17.81 20.16 -16.43
C GLY A 344 18.75 20.03 -15.23
N ARG A 345 18.70 20.96 -14.26
CA ARG A 345 19.46 20.93 -13.00
C ARG A 345 18.55 21.20 -11.81
N GLY A 346 17.36 20.58 -11.82
CA GLY A 346 16.41 20.68 -10.72
C GLY A 346 17.02 20.21 -9.40
N HIS A 347 16.57 20.82 -8.33
CA HIS A 347 17.00 20.49 -6.99
C HIS A 347 16.10 19.42 -6.40
N ASN A 348 16.65 18.62 -5.49
CA ASN A 348 15.85 17.66 -4.78
C ASN A 348 15.12 18.38 -3.62
N ILE A 349 13.89 18.80 -3.91
CA ILE A 349 13.09 19.63 -2.99
C ILE A 349 12.33 18.78 -1.96
N HIS A 350 11.98 17.55 -2.33
CA HIS A 350 11.31 16.61 -1.46
C HIS A 350 11.97 15.24 -1.62
N ASN A 351 12.86 14.94 -0.67
CA ASN A 351 13.42 13.61 -0.49
C ASN A 351 12.50 12.81 0.43
N TRP A 352 12.34 11.54 0.08
CA TRP A 352 11.67 10.49 0.84
C TRP A 352 12.74 9.60 1.48
#